data_AF-A0A817FQV5-F1
#
_entry.id   AF-A0A817FQV5-F1
#
_cell.length_a   1.000
_cell.length_b   1.000
_cell.length_c   1.000
_cell.angle_alpha   90.00
_cell.angle_beta   90.00
_cell.angle_gamma   90.00
#
_symmetry.space_group_name_H-M   'P 1'
#
loop_
_entity.id
_entity.type
_entity.pdbx_description
1 polymer ?
#
loop_
_entity_poly.entity_id
_entity_poly.type
_entity_poly.pdbx_seq_one_letter_code
_entity_poly.pdbx_strand_id
1 'polypeptide(L)'
;MINVNSILLIFIQIFNLIHSQCTLNSLISCNQVPVECLDCSLTTDCIYGEQLSSLCRMLNGSCVNNDNKIVSSFERLYICRYCYQTPLDELACTPNIACRHNQNSNRYKSNCTIADDTQLCLGSRTFYRNIQCNWTSGHKKSSALLISIFFGGLGFDRFYLGHIKEALGKIFSFGGLGIWTLIDSVLIACGYLTPDDGSVYME
;
A
#
# COMPACT_ATOMS: atom_id res chain seq x y z
N MET A 1 -8.60 -33.84 -2.86
CA MET A 1 -9.64 -33.36 -1.93
C MET A 1 -8.97 -32.91 -0.65
N ILE A 2 -8.83 -31.60 -0.45
CA ILE A 2 -8.24 -31.06 0.78
C ILE A 2 -9.30 -31.19 1.88
N ASN A 3 -8.95 -31.86 2.97
CA ASN A 3 -9.86 -32.26 4.05
C ASN A 3 -10.30 -31.02 4.87
N VAL A 4 -11.59 -30.95 5.22
CA VAL A 4 -12.20 -29.84 5.99
C VAL A 4 -11.51 -29.67 7.35
N ASN A 5 -11.04 -30.77 7.95
CA ASN A 5 -10.25 -30.74 9.19
C ASN A 5 -8.87 -30.09 9.01
N SER A 6 -8.26 -30.18 7.84
CA SER A 6 -6.99 -29.49 7.54
C SER A 6 -7.19 -27.98 7.36
N ILE A 7 -8.34 -27.55 6.82
CA ILE A 7 -8.69 -26.11 6.72
C ILE A 7 -8.95 -25.52 8.12
N LEU A 8 -9.63 -26.27 9.00
CA LEU A 8 -9.88 -25.86 10.38
C LEU A 8 -8.56 -25.69 11.17
N LEU A 9 -7.60 -26.61 11.00
CA LEU A 9 -6.28 -26.53 11.64
C LEU A 9 -5.45 -25.34 11.14
N ILE A 10 -5.52 -25.03 9.84
CA ILE A 10 -4.85 -23.85 9.27
C ILE A 10 -5.49 -22.56 9.81
N PHE A 11 -6.83 -22.51 9.92
CA PHE A 11 -7.52 -21.39 10.56
C PHE A 11 -7.13 -21.23 12.03
N ILE A 12 -7.05 -22.31 12.80
CA ILE A 12 -6.63 -22.29 14.20
C ILE A 12 -5.15 -21.87 14.32
N GLN A 13 -4.26 -22.31 13.42
CA GLN A 13 -2.85 -21.86 13.40
C GLN A 13 -2.72 -20.38 13.03
N ILE A 14 -3.50 -19.87 12.07
CA ILE A 14 -3.53 -18.45 11.70
C ILE A 14 -4.12 -17.60 12.84
N PHE A 15 -5.19 -18.06 13.49
CA PHE A 15 -5.77 -17.38 14.66
C PHE A 15 -4.78 -17.32 15.83
N ASN A 16 -4.03 -18.41 16.08
CA ASN A 16 -2.95 -18.44 17.08
C ASN A 16 -1.74 -17.58 16.70
N LEU A 17 -1.43 -17.43 15.40
CA LEU A 17 -0.38 -16.52 14.91
C LEU A 17 -0.76 -15.05 15.10
N ILE A 18 -2.02 -14.68 14.89
CA ILE A 18 -2.52 -13.32 15.14
C ILE A 18 -2.55 -13.02 16.65
N HIS A 19 -2.98 -13.99 17.48
CA HIS A 19 -2.93 -13.86 18.94
C HIS A 19 -1.50 -13.77 19.50
N SER A 20 -0.50 -14.29 18.78
CA SER A 20 0.91 -14.24 19.19
C SER A 20 1.59 -12.88 19.01
N GLN A 21 0.93 -11.90 18.37
CA GLN A 21 1.50 -10.56 18.20
C GLN A 21 1.22 -9.59 19.36
N CYS A 22 0.37 -9.94 20.32
CA CYS A 22 0.15 -9.11 21.51
C CYS A 22 1.13 -9.40 22.66
N THR A 23 2.09 -10.31 22.50
CA THR A 23 3.21 -10.47 23.45
C THR A 23 4.29 -9.45 23.12
N LEU A 24 4.01 -8.17 23.37
CA LEU A 24 5.01 -7.13 23.28
C LEU A 24 5.95 -7.23 24.48
N ASN A 25 7.25 -7.21 24.21
CA ASN A 25 8.28 -6.97 25.22
C ASN A 25 7.97 -5.65 25.94
N SER A 26 8.22 -5.59 27.25
CA SER A 26 7.87 -4.51 28.19
C SER A 26 8.53 -3.14 27.93
N LEU A 27 9.06 -2.89 26.73
CA LEU A 27 9.80 -1.68 26.35
C LEU A 27 9.13 -0.85 25.24
N ILE A 28 7.97 -1.27 24.71
CA ILE A 28 7.25 -0.51 23.69
C ILE A 28 6.44 0.64 24.30
N SER A 29 6.47 1.81 23.64
CA SER A 29 5.67 2.97 24.02
C SER A 29 4.18 2.69 23.81
N CYS A 30 3.34 3.07 24.78
CA CYS A 30 1.89 2.87 24.73
C CYS A 30 1.22 3.46 23.47
N ASN A 31 1.83 4.49 22.84
CA ASN A 31 1.30 5.12 21.62
C ASN A 31 1.48 4.28 20.35
N GLN A 32 2.40 3.32 20.35
CA GLN A 32 2.75 2.50 19.19
C GLN A 32 2.07 1.13 19.21
N VAL A 33 1.23 0.87 20.22
CA VAL A 33 0.54 -0.42 20.36
C VAL A 33 -0.65 -0.48 19.39
N PRO A 34 -0.82 -1.57 18.62
CA PRO A 34 -1.93 -1.72 17.69
C PRO A 34 -3.29 -1.80 18.40
N VAL A 35 -4.37 -1.32 17.78
CA VAL A 35 -5.73 -1.32 18.38
C VAL A 35 -6.22 -2.73 18.69
N GLU A 36 -5.80 -3.73 17.92
CA GLU A 36 -6.18 -5.14 18.09
C GLU A 36 -5.76 -5.73 19.45
N CYS A 37 -4.76 -5.12 20.10
CA CYS A 37 -4.26 -5.55 21.41
C CYS A 37 -4.78 -4.68 22.57
N LEU A 38 -5.71 -3.75 22.31
CA LEU A 38 -6.23 -2.80 23.28
C LEU A 38 -7.75 -2.97 23.45
N ASP A 39 -8.20 -2.97 24.69
CA ASP A 39 -9.61 -2.83 25.06
C ASP A 39 -9.85 -1.38 25.54
N CYS A 40 -10.50 -0.58 24.71
CA CYS A 40 -10.74 0.83 24.97
C CYS A 40 -12.23 1.09 25.24
N SER A 41 -12.51 1.89 26.28
CA SER A 41 -13.88 2.36 26.56
C SER A 41 -14.25 3.48 25.58
N LEU A 42 -14.76 3.08 24.41
CA LEU A 42 -15.15 3.97 23.33
C LEU A 42 -16.67 4.23 23.37
N THR A 43 -17.06 5.49 23.21
CA THR A 43 -18.44 5.90 22.97
C THR A 43 -18.68 6.08 21.47
N THR A 44 -19.82 5.62 20.96
CA THR A 44 -20.17 5.69 19.52
C THR A 44 -20.69 7.05 19.08
N ASP A 45 -20.96 7.94 20.03
CA ASP A 45 -21.57 9.25 19.81
C ASP A 45 -20.48 10.32 19.86
N CYS A 46 -19.70 10.44 18.80
CA CYS A 46 -18.71 11.48 18.66
C CYS A 46 -18.98 12.41 17.48
N ILE A 47 -18.58 13.67 17.60
CA ILE A 47 -18.70 14.64 16.52
C ILE A 47 -17.56 14.44 15.52
N TYR A 48 -17.86 14.55 14.22
CA TYR A 48 -16.84 14.47 13.18
C TYR A 48 -15.77 15.56 13.36
N GLY A 49 -14.50 15.14 13.42
CA GLY A 49 -13.34 16.01 13.61
C GLY A 49 -12.96 16.28 15.06
N GLU A 50 -13.74 15.79 16.03
CA GLU A 50 -13.46 15.96 17.44
C GLU A 50 -12.30 15.07 17.90
N GLN A 51 -11.50 15.59 18.84
CA GLN A 51 -10.46 14.84 19.54
C GLN A 51 -11.03 14.27 20.83
N LEU A 52 -11.01 12.95 20.97
CA LEU A 52 -11.51 12.23 22.15
C LEU A 52 -10.39 11.48 22.83
N SER A 53 -10.31 11.63 24.15
CA SER A 53 -9.46 10.81 25.00
C SER A 53 -10.25 9.61 25.52
N SER A 54 -9.85 8.40 25.15
CA SER A 54 -10.46 7.18 25.71
C SER A 54 -9.45 6.41 26.56
N LEU A 55 -9.93 5.83 27.66
CA LEU A 55 -9.14 4.94 28.51
C LEU A 55 -9.01 3.57 27.82
N CYS A 56 -7.79 3.21 27.48
CA CYS A 56 -7.44 1.93 26.86
C CYS A 56 -6.70 1.04 27.86
N ARG A 57 -6.99 -0.27 27.81
CA ARG A 57 -6.33 -1.30 28.60
C ARG A 57 -5.68 -2.30 27.66
N MET A 58 -4.49 -2.78 27.99
CA MET A 58 -3.87 -3.86 27.23
C MET A 58 -4.57 -5.19 27.51
N LEU A 59 -4.92 -5.92 26.45
CA LEU A 59 -5.48 -7.27 26.57
C LEU A 59 -4.45 -8.24 27.13
N ASN A 60 -3.22 -8.18 26.61
CA ASN A 60 -2.07 -8.95 27.05
C ASN A 60 -0.81 -8.06 27.07
N GLY A 61 -0.02 -8.13 28.14
CA GLY A 61 1.25 -7.40 28.26
C GLY A 61 1.16 -6.05 28.99
N SER A 62 2.24 -5.28 28.92
CA SER A 62 2.36 -3.94 29.52
C SER A 62 3.17 -3.03 28.61
N CYS A 63 2.90 -1.72 28.68
CA CYS A 63 3.57 -0.71 27.88
C CYS A 63 4.23 0.34 28.76
N VAL A 64 5.18 1.07 28.18
CA VAL A 64 5.90 2.14 28.87
C VAL A 64 5.22 3.47 28.55
N ASN A 65 4.79 4.16 29.60
CA ASN A 65 4.29 5.53 29.50
C ASN A 65 5.46 6.54 29.43
N ASN A 66 5.19 7.80 29.11
CA ASN A 66 6.18 8.87 28.96
C ASN A 66 7.06 9.07 30.21
N ASP A 67 6.58 8.68 31.40
CA ASP A 67 7.35 8.72 32.65
C ASP A 67 8.25 7.49 32.89
N ASN A 68 8.49 6.67 31.86
CA ASN A 68 9.20 5.39 31.93
C ASN A 68 8.60 4.37 32.92
N LYS A 69 7.31 4.53 33.27
CA LYS A 69 6.58 3.60 34.13
C LYS A 69 5.89 2.55 33.28
N ILE A 70 5.90 1.32 33.77
CA ILE A 70 5.20 0.19 33.17
C ILE A 70 3.73 0.29 33.59
N VAL A 71 2.83 0.45 32.62
CA VAL A 71 1.40 0.62 32.86
C VAL A 71 0.61 -0.31 31.92
N SER A 72 -0.51 -0.84 32.40
CA SER A 72 -1.43 -1.67 31.62
C SER A 72 -2.64 -0.88 31.07
N SER A 73 -2.91 0.30 31.64
CA SER A 73 -3.99 1.20 31.22
C SER A 73 -3.48 2.62 30.98
N PHE A 74 -3.84 3.21 29.85
CA PHE A 74 -3.43 4.57 29.49
C PHE A 74 -4.52 5.28 28.71
N GLU A 75 -4.47 6.61 28.69
CA GLU A 75 -5.37 7.42 27.87
C GLU A 75 -4.76 7.57 26.48
N ARG A 76 -5.56 7.31 25.46
CA ARG A 76 -5.16 7.50 24.05
C ARG A 76 -6.10 8.48 23.39
N LEU A 77 -5.51 9.39 22.62
CA LEU A 77 -6.23 10.39 21.86
C LEU A 77 -6.61 9.83 20.49
N TYR A 78 -7.90 9.93 20.17
CA TYR A 78 -8.48 9.53 18.90
C TYR A 78 -9.15 10.72 18.22
N ILE A 79 -9.14 10.71 16.88
CA ILE A 79 -9.90 11.67 16.09
C ILE A 79 -11.06 10.95 15.42
N CYS A 80 -12.28 11.46 15.61
CA CYS A 80 -13.46 10.90 14.99
C CYS A 80 -13.59 11.30 13.52
N ARG A 81 -13.61 10.31 12.61
CA ARG A 81 -13.75 10.54 11.16
C ARG A 81 -14.58 9.44 10.50
N TYR A 82 -15.16 9.77 9.34
CA TYR A 82 -15.73 8.79 8.44
C TYR A 82 -14.62 8.05 7.69
N CYS A 83 -14.39 6.81 8.08
CA CYS A 83 -13.32 5.98 7.56
C CYS A 83 -13.37 5.77 6.03
N TYR A 84 -14.56 5.78 5.43
CA TYR A 84 -14.71 5.69 3.97
C TYR A 84 -14.29 6.95 3.19
N GLN A 85 -14.10 8.09 3.87
CA GLN A 85 -13.70 9.36 3.25
C GLN A 85 -12.18 9.60 3.30
N THR A 86 -11.43 8.77 4.03
CA THR A 86 -9.98 8.90 4.20
C THR A 86 -9.23 8.81 2.85
N PRO A 87 -8.17 9.62 2.61
CA PRO A 87 -7.35 9.55 1.38
C PRO A 87 -6.61 8.22 1.27
N LEU A 88 -6.38 7.70 0.05
CA LEU A 88 -5.83 6.34 -0.20
C LEU A 88 -4.52 6.04 0.54
N ASP A 89 -3.68 7.05 0.77
CA ASP A 89 -2.36 6.90 1.37
C ASP A 89 -2.42 6.47 2.85
N GLU A 90 -3.54 6.73 3.53
CA GLU A 90 -3.78 6.35 4.93
C GLU A 90 -4.58 5.02 5.06
N LEU A 91 -4.83 4.30 3.96
CA LEU A 91 -5.55 3.02 3.98
C LEU A 91 -4.66 1.82 3.65
N ALA A 92 -4.91 0.73 4.37
CA ALA A 92 -4.46 -0.60 4.01
C ALA A 92 -5.56 -1.32 3.22
N CYS A 93 -5.39 -1.45 1.91
CA CYS A 93 -6.33 -2.17 1.04
C CYS A 93 -5.77 -3.54 0.62
N THR A 94 -6.63 -4.55 0.55
CA THR A 94 -6.24 -5.88 0.04
C THR A 94 -5.90 -5.78 -1.46
N PRO A 95 -4.69 -6.19 -1.89
CA PRO A 95 -4.33 -6.17 -3.30
C PRO A 95 -5.15 -7.23 -4.06
N ASN A 96 -5.55 -6.90 -5.28
CA ASN A 96 -6.27 -7.85 -6.14
C ASN A 96 -5.34 -8.50 -7.17
N ILE A 97 -5.23 -9.82 -7.07
CA ILE A 97 -4.44 -10.68 -7.96
C ILE A 97 -5.09 -10.80 -9.36
N ALA A 98 -6.35 -10.36 -9.51
CA ALA A 98 -7.08 -10.44 -10.76
C ALA A 98 -6.86 -9.26 -11.71
N CYS A 99 -6.08 -8.23 -11.36
CA CYS A 99 -5.79 -7.14 -12.31
C CYS A 99 -5.04 -7.71 -13.54
N ARG A 100 -5.62 -7.55 -14.74
CA ARG A 100 -5.06 -8.05 -16.00
C ARG A 100 -5.10 -6.96 -17.07
N HIS A 101 -4.15 -7.02 -17.99
CA HIS A 101 -3.99 -6.11 -19.14
C HIS A 101 -5.30 -5.90 -19.94
N ASN A 102 -6.13 -6.94 -20.12
CA ASN A 102 -7.35 -6.89 -20.95
C ASN A 102 -8.64 -6.76 -20.15
N GLN A 103 -8.66 -5.91 -19.11
CA GLN A 103 -9.89 -5.63 -18.37
C GLN A 103 -10.57 -4.37 -18.89
N ASN A 104 -11.89 -4.46 -19.09
CA ASN A 104 -12.75 -3.33 -19.48
C ASN A 104 -12.81 -2.23 -18.40
N SER A 105 -12.31 -2.49 -17.19
CA SER A 105 -12.27 -1.56 -16.08
C SER A 105 -10.88 -1.56 -15.46
N ASN A 106 -10.25 -0.38 -15.47
CA ASN A 106 -9.00 -0.15 -14.75
C ASN A 106 -9.23 -0.05 -13.22
N ARG A 107 -10.43 -0.36 -12.73
CA ARG A 107 -10.80 -0.28 -11.31
C ARG A 107 -11.32 -1.62 -10.81
N TYR A 108 -10.98 -1.95 -9.57
CA TYR A 108 -11.49 -3.11 -8.85
C TYR A 108 -12.00 -2.75 -7.46
N LYS A 109 -12.95 -3.54 -6.97
CA LYS A 109 -13.49 -3.41 -5.61
C LYS A 109 -12.59 -4.13 -4.63
N SER A 110 -11.95 -3.41 -3.72
CA SER A 110 -11.09 -3.95 -2.65
C SER A 110 -11.74 -3.78 -1.28
N ASN A 111 -11.36 -4.62 -0.32
CA ASN A 111 -11.63 -4.36 1.10
C ASN A 111 -10.48 -3.51 1.65
N CYS A 112 -10.81 -2.37 2.25
CA CYS A 112 -9.87 -1.44 2.80
C CYS A 112 -10.13 -1.21 4.29
N THR A 113 -9.06 -1.05 5.05
CA THR A 113 -9.04 -0.66 6.45
C THR A 113 -8.14 0.55 6.63
N ILE A 114 -8.26 1.23 7.75
CA ILE A 114 -7.41 2.37 8.07
C ILE A 114 -6.07 1.82 8.57
N ALA A 115 -4.96 2.35 8.06
CA ALA A 115 -3.62 1.99 8.51
C ALA A 115 -3.29 2.63 9.87
N ASP A 116 -3.76 3.86 10.11
CA ASP A 116 -3.54 4.57 11.35
C ASP A 116 -4.48 4.15 12.49
N ASP A 117 -3.89 3.79 13.60
CA ASP A 117 -4.60 3.34 14.80
C ASP A 117 -5.09 4.48 15.70
N THR A 118 -4.83 5.74 15.33
CA THR A 118 -5.27 6.95 16.06
C THR A 118 -6.60 7.53 15.54
N GLN A 119 -7.21 6.89 14.54
CA GLN A 119 -8.49 7.34 13.96
C GLN A 119 -9.64 6.44 14.42
N LEU A 120 -10.67 7.03 15.02
CA LEU A 120 -11.90 6.33 15.38
C LEU A 120 -12.91 6.42 14.22
N CYS A 121 -13.31 5.26 13.70
CA CYS A 121 -14.24 5.15 12.59
C CYS A 121 -15.69 5.30 13.05
N LEU A 122 -16.42 6.26 12.49
CA LEU A 122 -17.87 6.25 12.55
C LEU A 122 -18.40 5.16 11.59
N GLY A 123 -18.83 4.03 12.15
CA GLY A 123 -19.31 2.86 11.40
C GLY A 123 -18.28 1.74 11.30
N SER A 124 -18.33 0.96 10.22
CA SER A 124 -17.38 -0.15 10.01
C SER A 124 -15.98 0.36 9.65
N ARG A 125 -14.95 -0.13 10.35
CA ARG A 125 -13.53 0.15 10.03
C ARG A 125 -13.09 -0.50 8.72
N THR A 126 -13.72 -1.62 8.35
CA THR A 126 -13.53 -2.31 7.07
C THR A 126 -14.63 -1.91 6.10
N PHE A 127 -14.27 -1.49 4.89
CA PHE A 127 -15.23 -1.10 3.88
C PHE A 127 -14.73 -1.35 2.46
N TYR A 128 -15.69 -1.39 1.53
CA TYR A 128 -15.37 -1.57 0.12
C TYR A 128 -15.06 -0.25 -0.57
N ARG A 129 -13.97 -0.23 -1.33
CA ARG A 129 -13.59 0.92 -2.17
C ARG A 129 -13.22 0.45 -3.57
N ASN A 130 -13.54 1.26 -4.57
CA ASN A 130 -13.07 1.04 -5.93
C ASN A 130 -11.70 1.70 -6.10
N ILE A 131 -10.65 0.88 -6.22
CA ILE A 131 -9.27 1.34 -6.39
C ILE A 131 -8.79 1.04 -7.81
N GLN A 132 -7.79 1.80 -8.26
CA GLN A 132 -7.21 1.61 -9.60
C GLN A 132 -6.33 0.36 -9.61
N CYS A 133 -6.44 -0.43 -10.68
CA CYS A 133 -5.56 -1.54 -11.00
C CYS A 133 -4.26 -0.99 -11.59
N ASN A 134 -3.18 -1.07 -10.83
CA ASN A 134 -1.83 -0.91 -11.37
C ASN A 134 -1.30 -2.31 -11.69
N TRP A 135 -1.26 -2.67 -12.98
CA TRP A 135 -0.71 -3.93 -13.43
C TRP A 135 0.71 -3.72 -13.97
N THR A 136 1.59 -4.70 -13.80
CA THR A 136 3.00 -4.64 -14.22
C THR A 136 3.25 -5.60 -15.39
N SER A 137 3.96 -5.16 -16.44
CA SER A 137 4.29 -5.99 -17.62
C SER A 137 5.68 -6.65 -17.56
N GLY A 138 6.40 -6.53 -16.43
CA GLY A 138 7.76 -7.06 -16.31
C GLY A 138 8.86 -6.03 -16.56
N HIS A 139 8.52 -4.84 -17.06
CA HIS A 139 9.50 -3.81 -17.34
C HIS A 139 10.01 -3.15 -16.06
N LYS A 140 11.33 -3.18 -15.87
CA LYS A 140 11.99 -2.50 -14.75
C LYS A 140 12.36 -1.08 -15.17
N LYS A 141 12.01 -0.09 -14.34
CA LYS A 141 12.33 1.32 -14.62
C LYS A 141 13.84 1.54 -14.76
N SER A 142 14.62 0.92 -13.87
CA SER A 142 16.09 0.98 -13.89
C SER A 142 16.68 0.42 -15.19
N SER A 143 16.17 -0.72 -15.67
CA SER A 143 16.60 -1.31 -16.94
C SER A 143 16.25 -0.41 -18.13
N ALA A 144 15.04 0.17 -18.17
CA ALA A 144 14.65 1.11 -19.22
C ALA A 144 15.57 2.34 -19.25
N LEU A 145 15.92 2.89 -18.08
CA LEU A 145 16.85 4.02 -17.97
C LEU A 145 18.25 3.68 -18.48
N LEU A 146 18.81 2.55 -18.06
CA LEU A 146 20.13 2.11 -18.51
C LEU A 146 20.15 1.89 -20.03
N ILE A 147 19.14 1.23 -20.57
CA ILE A 147 19.01 1.01 -22.01
C ILE A 147 18.89 2.34 -22.77
N SER A 148 18.19 3.33 -22.22
CA SER A 148 18.08 4.67 -22.83
C SER A 148 19.41 5.42 -22.83
N ILE A 149 20.19 5.35 -21.75
CA ILE A 149 21.51 6.02 -21.67
C ILE A 149 22.52 5.40 -22.64
N PHE A 150 22.64 4.07 -22.66
CA PHE A 150 23.66 3.39 -23.47
C PHE A 150 23.23 3.14 -24.92
N PHE A 151 21.96 2.84 -25.16
CA PHE A 151 21.44 2.38 -26.46
C PHE A 151 20.23 3.19 -26.95
N GLY A 152 19.87 4.31 -26.30
CA GLY A 152 18.72 5.12 -26.69
C GLY A 152 18.86 5.78 -28.07
N GLY A 153 20.10 5.99 -28.54
CA GLY A 153 20.37 6.60 -29.85
C GLY A 153 19.99 5.68 -31.00
N LEU A 154 20.01 4.37 -30.74
CA LEU A 154 19.53 3.33 -31.65
C LEU A 154 18.04 2.99 -31.40
N GLY A 155 17.38 3.66 -30.44
CA GLY A 155 15.97 3.45 -30.11
C GLY A 155 15.66 2.19 -29.31
N PHE A 156 16.66 1.54 -28.69
CA PHE A 156 16.45 0.32 -27.89
C PHE A 156 15.58 0.56 -26.65
N ASP A 157 15.56 1.79 -26.13
CA ASP A 157 14.67 2.19 -25.04
C ASP A 157 13.19 2.09 -25.44
N ARG A 158 12.86 2.55 -26.66
CA ARG A 158 11.50 2.45 -27.22
C ARG A 158 11.14 1.01 -27.58
N PHE A 159 12.09 0.23 -28.13
CA PHE A 159 11.86 -1.21 -28.35
C PHE A 159 11.61 -1.96 -27.04
N TYR A 160 12.36 -1.65 -25.98
CA TYR A 160 12.18 -2.29 -24.67
C TYR A 160 10.79 -2.03 -24.08
N LEU A 161 10.22 -0.86 -24.32
CA LEU A 161 8.90 -0.46 -23.84
C LEU A 161 7.73 -0.87 -24.77
N GLY A 162 8.01 -1.48 -25.92
CA GLY A 162 6.99 -1.89 -26.90
C GLY A 162 6.65 -0.83 -27.97
N HIS A 163 7.26 0.35 -27.92
CA HIS A 163 7.05 1.47 -28.85
C HIS A 163 7.77 1.28 -30.19
N ILE A 164 7.39 0.24 -30.94
CA ILE A 164 8.09 -0.18 -32.18
C ILE A 164 8.13 0.93 -33.24
N LYS A 165 7.03 1.66 -33.41
CA LYS A 165 6.92 2.71 -34.45
C LYS A 165 7.88 3.88 -34.17
N GLU A 166 7.94 4.33 -32.93
CA GLU A 166 8.83 5.41 -32.51
C GLU A 166 10.30 4.97 -32.53
N ALA A 167 10.57 3.72 -32.17
CA ALA A 167 11.90 3.15 -32.21
C ALA A 167 12.47 3.12 -33.64
N LEU A 168 11.66 2.73 -34.64
CA LEU A 168 12.06 2.80 -36.05
C LEU A 168 12.28 4.24 -36.53
N GLY A 169 11.46 5.18 -36.07
CA GLY A 169 11.64 6.61 -36.35
C GLY A 169 12.99 7.14 -35.85
N LYS A 170 13.39 6.74 -34.63
CA LYS A 170 14.71 7.07 -34.08
C LYS A 170 15.84 6.52 -34.94
N ILE A 171 15.79 5.24 -35.33
CA ILE A 171 16.83 4.64 -36.18
C ILE A 171 16.96 5.41 -37.51
N PHE A 172 15.84 5.73 -38.16
CA PHE A 172 15.86 6.45 -39.44
C PHE A 172 16.44 7.87 -39.31
N SER A 173 16.18 8.53 -38.17
CA SER A 173 16.76 9.83 -37.83
C SER A 173 18.20 9.77 -37.30
N PHE A 174 18.86 8.59 -37.31
CA PHE A 174 20.16 8.35 -36.67
C PHE A 174 20.20 8.78 -35.19
N GLY A 175 19.08 8.62 -34.47
CA GLY A 175 18.96 8.98 -33.07
C GLY A 175 19.10 10.47 -32.76
N GLY A 176 19.04 11.34 -33.78
CA GLY A 176 19.22 12.79 -33.68
C GLY A 176 20.44 13.22 -32.84
N LEU A 177 21.61 12.63 -33.11
CA LEU A 177 22.90 12.99 -32.50
C LEU A 177 22.93 12.96 -30.95
N GLY A 178 22.05 12.20 -30.31
CA GLY A 178 22.00 12.09 -28.85
C GLY A 178 21.05 13.08 -28.15
N ILE A 179 20.39 13.99 -28.87
CA ILE A 179 19.32 14.81 -28.26
C ILE A 179 18.16 13.93 -27.81
N TRP A 180 17.75 12.97 -28.64
CA TRP A 180 16.66 12.06 -28.31
C TRP A 180 16.94 11.15 -27.12
N THR A 181 18.21 10.78 -26.89
CA THR A 181 18.60 9.97 -25.73
C THR A 181 18.49 10.77 -24.45
N LEU A 182 18.89 12.04 -24.48
CA LEU A 182 18.77 12.93 -23.34
C LEU A 182 17.30 13.19 -22.98
N ILE A 183 16.45 13.51 -23.98
CA ILE A 183 15.02 13.72 -23.76
C ILE A 183 14.37 12.45 -23.19
N ASP A 184 14.63 11.29 -23.78
CA ASP A 184 13.99 10.05 -23.36
C ASP A 184 14.44 9.58 -21.98
N SER A 185 15.72 9.75 -21.63
CA SER A 185 16.20 9.43 -20.28
C SER A 185 15.48 10.26 -19.21
N VAL A 186 15.22 11.56 -19.46
CA VAL A 186 14.45 12.42 -18.56
C VAL A 186 12.98 11.99 -18.49
N LEU A 187 12.37 11.68 -19.64
CA LEU A 187 10.96 11.24 -19.67
C LEU A 187 10.74 9.91 -18.93
N ILE A 188 11.67 8.97 -19.03
CA ILE A 188 11.63 7.71 -18.28
C ILE A 188 11.90 7.98 -16.79
N ALA A 189 12.84 8.87 -16.45
CA ALA A 189 13.17 9.19 -15.06
C ALA A 189 11.97 9.81 -14.33
N CYS A 190 11.28 10.76 -14.97
CA CYS A 190 10.05 11.38 -14.46
C CYS A 190 8.84 10.44 -14.49
N GLY A 191 8.92 9.28 -15.16
CA GLY A 191 7.81 8.35 -15.30
C GLY A 191 6.71 8.82 -16.26
N TYR A 192 7.00 9.83 -17.10
CA TYR A 192 6.08 10.28 -18.14
C TYR A 192 6.04 9.30 -19.31
N LEU A 193 7.17 8.65 -19.61
CA LEU A 193 7.23 7.57 -20.58
C LEU A 193 6.99 6.23 -19.90
N THR A 194 5.90 5.55 -20.27
CA THR A 194 5.50 4.22 -19.78
C THR A 194 5.50 3.17 -20.91
N PRO A 195 5.47 1.88 -20.58
CA PRO A 195 5.24 0.81 -21.56
C PRO A 195 4.00 1.09 -22.42
N ASP A 196 4.03 0.67 -23.70
CA ASP A 196 2.94 0.87 -24.66
C ASP A 196 1.61 0.26 -24.18
N ASP A 197 1.71 -0.84 -23.44
CA ASP A 197 0.59 -1.54 -22.82
C ASP A 197 -0.13 -0.73 -21.72
N GLY A 198 0.48 0.35 -21.21
CA GLY A 198 -0.06 1.15 -20.10
C GLY A 198 0.16 0.53 -18.71
N SER A 199 1.08 -0.43 -18.59
CA SER A 199 1.51 -0.96 -17.28
C SER A 199 2.35 0.03 -16.49
N VAL A 200 2.37 -0.15 -15.17
CA VAL A 200 3.37 0.51 -14.32
C VAL A 200 4.69 -0.27 -14.34
N TYR A 201 5.79 0.45 -14.11
CA TYR A 201 7.09 -0.17 -13.93
C TYR A 201 7.12 -1.05 -12.69
N MET A 202 7.93 -2.10 -12.73
CA MET A 202 8.31 -2.83 -11.53
C MET A 202 9.35 -2.03 -10.75
N GLU A 203 9.13 -1.96 -9.43
CA GLU A 203 10.09 -1.46 -8.44
C GLU A 203 11.26 -2.44 -8.21
#